data_AF-A0A3D6EWP7-F1
#
_entry.id   AF-A0A3D6EWP7-F1
#
_cell.length_a   1.000
_cell.length_b   1.000
_cell.length_c   1.000
_cell.angle_alpha   90.00
_cell.angle_beta   90.00
_cell.angle_gamma   90.00
#
_symmetry.space_group_name_H-M   'P 1'
#
loop_
_entity.id
_entity.type
_entity.pdbx_description
1 polymer ?
#
loop_
_entity_poly.entity_id
_entity_poly.type
_entity_poly.pdbx_seq_one_letter_code
_entity_poly.pdbx_strand_id
1 'polypeptide(L)'
;MSAQLAHTSESIVKNLALTNVVPDGLLAQRAVVLFENSLSRKDLEEAQKAFQQTGIDAVAYFESNRVLAGADPQQAFVRYLNTRNITFIILFTKSSNYSLTFFKFNGKATLFDAGATGWQQSGAVLKELLLTVFRFAVSNQKKQNLLVNDFPETGNTFKYFDGRRNETYTSLVKSFKVAVPSMGNEKDDAQLEQILKEHFPLKYEIVNADLPESELEIKGFKTIIRFVRTSGTIAHELLEYDNSKTGNALASAAIVNNEAQLKTIPANVTVYKFYVKQLEYGNLFLGNKWDADTDWQQALINHLYHMRQQLNY
;
A
#
# COMPACT_ATOMS: atom_id res chain seq x y z
N MET A 1 14.63 3.95 1.30
CA MET A 1 13.27 3.40 1.13
C MET A 1 12.76 3.01 2.49
N SER A 2 11.68 3.62 2.96
CA SER A 2 11.14 3.39 4.30
C SER A 2 10.91 1.88 4.56
N ALA A 3 11.39 1.43 5.71
CA ALA A 3 11.31 0.10 6.29
C ALA A 3 9.89 -0.32 6.75
N GLN A 4 8.92 0.59 6.91
CA GLN A 4 7.53 0.19 7.16
C GLN A 4 6.57 1.33 6.86
N LEU A 5 5.74 1.19 5.82
CA LEU A 5 4.77 2.22 5.46
C LEU A 5 3.54 1.58 4.84
N ALA A 6 2.36 1.90 5.35
CA ALA A 6 1.09 1.58 4.71
C ALA A 6 0.16 2.79 4.84
N HIS A 7 -0.20 3.36 3.69
CA HIS A 7 -1.10 4.50 3.64
C HIS A 7 -2.53 4.06 3.31
N THR A 8 -3.49 4.88 3.73
CA THR A 8 -4.82 4.94 3.13
C THR A 8 -4.97 6.25 2.34
N SER A 9 -5.89 6.31 1.38
CA SER A 9 -6.23 7.57 0.70
C SER A 9 -6.52 8.69 1.70
N GLU A 10 -7.28 8.41 2.76
CA GLU A 10 -7.59 9.36 3.83
C GLU A 10 -6.33 9.84 4.56
N SER A 11 -5.42 8.93 4.91
CA SER A 11 -4.17 9.30 5.57
C SER A 11 -3.29 10.19 4.69
N ILE A 12 -3.30 9.98 3.37
CA ILE A 12 -2.58 10.83 2.42
C ILE A 12 -3.19 12.23 2.43
N VAL A 13 -4.51 12.33 2.22
CA VAL A 13 -5.24 13.61 2.22
C VAL A 13 -4.99 14.40 3.50
N LYS A 14 -5.02 13.74 4.67
CA LYS A 14 -4.77 14.38 5.98
C LYS A 14 -3.37 14.99 6.09
N ASN A 15 -2.38 14.43 5.40
CA ASN A 15 -1.00 14.92 5.43
C ASN A 15 -0.69 15.93 4.31
N LEU A 16 -1.64 16.23 3.42
CA LEU A 16 -1.50 17.27 2.41
C LEU A 16 -1.97 18.62 2.95
N ALA A 17 -1.30 19.70 2.55
CA ALA A 17 -1.82 21.05 2.69
C ALA A 17 -2.80 21.33 1.54
N LEU A 18 -4.09 21.13 1.78
CA LEU A 18 -5.13 21.31 0.77
C LEU A 18 -5.33 22.78 0.41
N THR A 19 -5.45 23.05 -0.88
CA THR A 19 -5.65 24.39 -1.44
C THR A 19 -6.73 24.39 -2.51
N ASN A 20 -7.19 25.58 -2.89
CA ASN A 20 -8.11 25.79 -4.01
C ASN A 20 -7.38 26.10 -5.34
N VAL A 21 -6.05 26.05 -5.36
CA VAL A 21 -5.22 26.37 -6.52
C VAL A 21 -4.93 25.10 -7.30
N VAL A 22 -5.20 25.13 -8.62
CA VAL A 22 -4.91 24.01 -9.50
C VAL A 22 -3.38 23.84 -9.61
N PRO A 23 -2.82 22.64 -9.35
CA PRO A 23 -1.37 22.43 -9.36
C PRO A 23 -0.75 22.69 -10.73
N ASP A 24 0.31 23.50 -10.79
CA ASP A 24 1.00 23.84 -12.04
C ASP A 24 1.47 22.59 -12.80
N GLY A 25 1.15 22.54 -14.09
CA GLY A 25 1.53 21.47 -15.00
C GLY A 25 0.52 20.33 -15.11
N LEU A 26 -0.61 20.39 -14.41
CA LEU A 26 -1.66 19.36 -14.44
C LEU A 26 -2.17 19.07 -15.86
N LEU A 27 -2.23 20.08 -16.74
CA LEU A 27 -2.69 19.91 -18.14
C LEU A 27 -1.56 19.65 -19.15
N ALA A 28 -0.34 19.40 -18.67
CA ALA A 28 0.85 19.17 -19.48
C ALA A 28 1.63 17.90 -19.09
N GLN A 29 1.41 17.36 -17.90
CA GLN A 29 2.17 16.23 -17.36
C GLN A 29 1.26 15.04 -17.07
N ARG A 30 1.89 13.88 -16.94
CA ARG A 30 1.20 12.60 -16.73
C ARG A 30 0.73 12.45 -15.30
N ALA A 31 -0.45 11.86 -15.17
CA ALA A 31 -1.06 11.50 -13.91
C ALA A 31 -1.40 10.00 -13.87
N VAL A 32 -1.50 9.47 -12.67
CA VAL A 32 -2.19 8.19 -12.40
C VAL A 32 -3.34 8.42 -11.45
N VAL A 33 -4.35 7.56 -11.53
CA VAL A 33 -5.49 7.59 -10.61
C VAL A 33 -5.40 6.42 -9.65
N LEU A 34 -5.46 6.71 -8.36
CA LEU A 34 -5.68 5.72 -7.30
C LEU A 34 -7.14 5.77 -6.89
N PHE A 35 -7.87 4.70 -7.11
CA PHE A 35 -9.31 4.66 -6.87
C PHE A 35 -9.68 3.66 -5.76
N GLU A 36 -10.75 3.96 -5.02
CA GLU A 36 -11.31 3.07 -4.00
C GLU A 36 -12.33 2.08 -4.57
N ASN A 37 -12.52 0.94 -3.89
CA ASN A 37 -13.44 -0.14 -4.33
C ASN A 37 -14.92 0.24 -4.34
N SER A 38 -15.30 1.35 -3.70
CA SER A 38 -16.66 1.88 -3.78
C SER A 38 -16.99 2.50 -5.14
N LEU A 39 -15.99 2.75 -5.98
CA LEU A 39 -16.16 3.29 -7.32
C LEU A 39 -16.44 2.17 -8.33
N SER A 40 -17.49 2.37 -9.11
CA SER A 40 -17.86 1.46 -10.19
C SER A 40 -17.02 1.70 -11.43
N ARG A 41 -16.98 0.73 -12.35
CA ARG A 41 -16.36 0.89 -13.67
C ARG A 41 -16.89 2.13 -14.41
N LYS A 42 -18.20 2.39 -14.29
CA LYS A 42 -18.86 3.54 -14.90
C LYS A 42 -18.32 4.87 -14.35
N ASP A 43 -18.05 4.95 -13.05
CA ASP A 43 -17.48 6.15 -12.42
C ASP A 43 -16.09 6.44 -12.99
N LEU A 44 -15.26 5.40 -13.20
CA LEU A 44 -13.92 5.53 -13.79
C LEU A 44 -13.98 5.99 -15.26
N GLU A 45 -14.91 5.44 -16.04
CA GLU A 45 -15.11 5.82 -17.45
C GLU A 45 -15.61 7.26 -17.59
N GLU A 46 -16.51 7.68 -16.70
CA GLU A 46 -17.00 9.06 -16.65
C GLU A 46 -15.88 10.04 -16.28
N ALA A 47 -15.04 9.69 -15.30
CA ALA A 47 -13.87 10.48 -14.96
C ALA A 47 -12.87 10.59 -16.12
N GLN A 48 -12.55 9.47 -16.81
CA GLN A 48 -11.62 9.50 -17.94
C GLN A 48 -12.12 10.39 -19.08
N LYS A 49 -13.40 10.31 -19.44
CA LYS A 49 -13.99 11.16 -20.48
C LYS A 49 -13.86 12.64 -20.12
N ALA A 50 -14.11 13.00 -18.86
CA ALA A 50 -13.93 14.38 -18.40
C ALA A 50 -12.45 14.81 -18.39
N PHE A 51 -11.53 13.93 -18.00
CA PHE A 51 -10.10 14.19 -18.03
C PHE A 51 -9.58 14.41 -19.44
N GLN A 52 -10.05 13.64 -20.42
CA GLN A 52 -9.73 13.85 -21.84
C GLN A 52 -10.18 15.23 -22.34
N GLN A 53 -11.43 15.62 -22.03
CA GLN A 53 -11.95 16.95 -22.39
C GLN A 53 -11.09 18.06 -21.77
N THR A 54 -10.77 17.92 -20.48
CA THR A 54 -9.97 18.86 -19.70
C THR A 54 -8.50 18.93 -20.17
N GLY A 55 -7.93 17.81 -20.63
CA GLY A 55 -6.49 17.66 -20.90
C GLY A 55 -5.66 17.11 -19.74
N ILE A 56 -6.31 16.51 -18.74
CA ILE A 56 -5.63 15.79 -17.66
C ILE A 56 -5.22 14.43 -18.20
N ASP A 57 -3.92 14.16 -18.28
CA ASP A 57 -3.40 12.91 -18.87
C ASP A 57 -3.30 11.80 -17.82
N ALA A 58 -4.45 11.22 -17.45
CA ALA A 58 -4.53 10.05 -16.58
C ALA A 58 -4.19 8.78 -17.36
N VAL A 59 -2.94 8.32 -17.26
CA VAL A 59 -2.43 7.22 -18.09
C VAL A 59 -2.70 5.82 -17.53
N ALA A 60 -3.07 5.71 -16.25
CA ALA A 60 -3.38 4.43 -15.61
C ALA A 60 -4.21 4.59 -14.34
N TYR A 61 -4.99 3.56 -14.03
CA TYR A 61 -5.87 3.47 -12.87
C TYR A 61 -5.51 2.26 -12.01
N PHE A 62 -5.26 2.49 -10.73
CA PHE A 62 -4.91 1.46 -9.77
C PHE A 62 -5.84 1.50 -8.56
N GLU A 63 -6.21 0.33 -8.07
CA GLU A 63 -6.92 0.22 -6.80
C GLU A 63 -5.98 0.68 -5.67
N SER A 64 -6.39 1.69 -4.91
CA SER A 64 -5.55 2.32 -3.87
C SER A 64 -5.10 1.31 -2.82
N ASN A 65 -6.00 0.42 -2.41
CA ASN A 65 -5.75 -0.62 -1.41
C ASN A 65 -4.72 -1.67 -1.85
N ARG A 66 -4.38 -1.76 -3.14
CA ARG A 66 -3.32 -2.64 -3.64
C ARG A 66 -1.95 -1.99 -3.52
N VAL A 67 -1.83 -0.77 -4.04
CA VAL A 67 -0.55 -0.09 -4.15
C VAL A 67 -0.11 0.57 -2.84
N LEU A 68 -1.06 0.86 -1.94
CA LEU A 68 -0.77 1.42 -0.62
C LEU A 68 -0.77 0.34 0.50
N ALA A 69 -0.88 -0.94 0.14
CA ALA A 69 -1.00 -2.05 1.09
C ALA A 69 0.21 -2.20 2.01
N GLY A 70 1.37 -1.67 1.65
CA GLY A 70 2.59 -1.83 2.43
C GLY A 70 3.79 -1.30 1.67
N ALA A 71 4.95 -1.34 2.31
CA ALA A 71 6.15 -0.74 1.76
C ALA A 71 6.61 -1.39 0.45
N ASP A 72 6.54 -2.72 0.34
CA ASP A 72 6.91 -3.44 -0.88
C ASP A 72 5.97 -3.16 -2.06
N PRO A 73 4.62 -3.31 -1.93
CA PRO A 73 3.70 -2.88 -2.99
C PRO A 73 3.84 -1.41 -3.39
N GLN A 74 4.04 -0.51 -2.42
CA GLN A 74 4.23 0.92 -2.67
C GLN A 74 5.55 1.19 -3.39
N GLN A 75 6.63 0.49 -3.06
CA GLN A 75 7.90 0.61 -3.75
C GLN A 75 7.80 0.12 -5.19
N ALA A 76 7.10 -0.99 -5.44
CA ALA A 76 6.84 -1.48 -6.79
C ALA A 76 6.02 -0.46 -7.60
N PHE A 77 5.02 0.16 -6.97
CA PHE A 77 4.26 1.24 -7.58
C PHE A 77 5.13 2.46 -7.90
N VAL A 78 6.02 2.88 -7.00
CA VAL A 78 6.98 3.96 -7.25
C VAL A 78 7.91 3.67 -8.42
N ARG A 79 8.39 2.42 -8.57
CA ARG A 79 9.16 2.01 -9.75
C ARG A 79 8.35 2.19 -11.03
N TYR A 80 7.07 1.81 -11.02
CA TYR A 80 6.16 2.05 -12.14
C TYR A 80 6.02 3.55 -12.44
N LEU A 81 5.78 4.39 -11.42
CA LEU A 81 5.63 5.85 -11.59
C LEU A 81 6.87 6.49 -12.22
N ASN A 82 8.05 6.16 -11.70
CA ASN A 82 9.32 6.65 -12.22
C ASN A 82 9.55 6.19 -13.66
N THR A 83 9.32 4.91 -13.96
CA THR A 83 9.50 4.36 -15.32
C THR A 83 8.56 5.01 -16.35
N ARG A 84 7.36 5.38 -15.92
CA ARG A 84 6.32 5.99 -16.77
C ARG A 84 6.38 7.52 -16.82
N ASN A 85 7.34 8.13 -16.11
CA ASN A 85 7.49 9.57 -15.93
C ASN A 85 6.19 10.22 -15.43
N ILE A 86 5.57 9.61 -14.41
CA ILE A 86 4.37 10.15 -13.78
C ILE A 86 4.75 11.33 -12.88
N THR A 87 4.00 12.44 -12.99
CA THR A 87 4.21 13.62 -12.15
C THR A 87 3.10 13.80 -11.12
N PHE A 88 1.87 13.38 -11.45
CA PHE A 88 0.72 13.58 -10.58
C PHE A 88 0.12 12.26 -10.11
N ILE A 89 -0.34 12.25 -8.86
CA ILE A 89 -1.22 11.21 -8.34
C ILE A 89 -2.57 11.87 -8.07
N ILE A 90 -3.64 11.20 -8.51
CA ILE A 90 -5.03 11.61 -8.31
C ILE A 90 -5.69 10.56 -7.43
N LEU A 91 -6.11 10.93 -6.22
CA LEU A 91 -6.96 10.06 -5.41
C LEU A 91 -8.40 10.27 -5.84
N PHE A 92 -9.07 9.20 -6.25
CA PHE A 92 -10.49 9.18 -6.54
C PHE A 92 -11.20 8.34 -5.48
N THR A 93 -11.94 9.01 -4.61
CA THR A 93 -12.59 8.37 -3.45
C THR A 93 -14.09 8.62 -3.47
N LYS A 94 -14.81 7.71 -2.81
CA LYS A 94 -16.26 7.83 -2.64
C LYS A 94 -16.67 7.26 -1.29
N SER A 95 -16.94 8.15 -0.35
CA SER A 95 -17.60 7.84 0.93
C SER A 95 -19.08 8.22 0.83
N SER A 96 -19.48 9.38 1.37
CA SER A 96 -20.80 9.97 1.14
C SER A 96 -20.86 10.78 -0.16
N ASN A 97 -19.75 11.44 -0.50
CA ASN A 97 -19.56 12.25 -1.70
C ASN A 97 -18.39 11.71 -2.51
N TYR A 98 -18.35 12.02 -3.80
CA TYR A 98 -17.15 11.83 -4.63
C TYR A 98 -16.11 12.88 -4.24
N SER A 99 -14.83 12.49 -4.26
CA SER A 99 -13.72 13.42 -4.10
C SER A 99 -12.59 13.09 -5.06
N LEU A 100 -11.98 14.13 -5.61
CA LEU A 100 -10.76 14.06 -6.41
C LEU A 100 -9.69 14.92 -5.75
N THR A 101 -8.60 14.28 -5.30
CA THR A 101 -7.43 14.97 -4.73
C THR A 101 -6.23 14.81 -5.65
N PHE A 102 -5.68 15.92 -6.12
CA PHE A 102 -4.53 15.98 -7.01
C PHE A 102 -3.31 16.46 -6.23
N PHE A 103 -2.19 15.74 -6.35
CA PHE A 103 -0.93 16.18 -5.75
C PHE A 103 0.27 15.71 -6.59
N LYS A 104 1.40 16.41 -6.45
CA LYS A 104 2.64 16.06 -7.15
C LYS A 104 3.32 14.89 -6.46
N PHE A 105 3.66 13.88 -7.25
CA PHE A 105 4.52 12.79 -6.83
C PHE A 105 5.95 13.33 -6.59
N ASN A 106 6.53 13.02 -5.44
CA ASN A 106 7.85 13.56 -5.05
C ASN A 106 9.06 12.79 -5.62
N GLY A 107 8.82 11.76 -6.45
CA GLY A 107 9.89 10.91 -7.00
C GLY A 107 10.45 9.86 -6.03
N LYS A 108 9.97 9.83 -4.78
CA LYS A 108 10.52 8.99 -3.70
C LYS A 108 9.53 7.91 -3.27
N ALA A 109 10.02 6.97 -2.46
CA ALA A 109 9.22 5.89 -1.89
C ALA A 109 7.99 6.35 -1.10
N THR A 110 8.03 7.57 -0.51
CA THR A 110 6.93 8.12 0.30
C THR A 110 5.75 8.65 -0.53
N LEU A 111 5.86 8.70 -1.86
CA LEU A 111 4.91 9.29 -2.81
C LEU A 111 4.76 10.82 -2.72
N PHE A 112 4.78 11.38 -1.52
CA PHE A 112 4.67 12.81 -1.24
C PHE A 112 5.49 13.17 0.00
N ASP A 113 5.73 14.46 0.20
CA ASP A 113 6.32 14.99 1.42
C ASP A 113 5.20 15.49 2.34
N ALA A 114 5.36 15.37 3.67
CA ALA A 114 4.36 15.86 4.61
C ALA A 114 4.15 17.37 4.46
N GLY A 115 2.89 17.82 4.41
CA GLY A 115 2.53 19.21 4.13
C GLY A 115 2.62 19.61 2.66
N ALA A 116 2.88 18.66 1.74
CA ALA A 116 2.86 18.95 0.31
C ALA A 116 1.49 19.48 -0.12
N THR A 117 1.50 20.39 -1.09
CA THR A 117 0.30 21.00 -1.64
C THR A 117 -0.57 19.96 -2.35
N GLY A 118 -1.83 19.88 -1.95
CA GLY A 118 -2.87 19.13 -2.64
C GLY A 118 -3.98 20.04 -3.12
N TRP A 119 -4.60 19.72 -4.25
CA TRP A 119 -5.84 20.36 -4.70
C TRP A 119 -6.96 19.33 -4.62
N GLN A 120 -8.02 19.64 -3.88
CA GLN A 120 -9.16 18.74 -3.73
C GLN A 120 -10.44 19.40 -4.23
N GLN A 121 -11.29 18.61 -4.88
CA GLN A 121 -12.68 18.96 -5.18
C GLN A 121 -13.57 17.80 -4.76
N SER A 122 -14.75 18.12 -4.22
CA SER A 122 -15.70 17.13 -3.74
C SER A 122 -17.13 17.50 -4.13
N GLY A 123 -17.99 16.50 -4.34
CA GLY A 123 -19.39 16.73 -4.70
C GLY A 123 -20.24 15.46 -4.61
N ALA A 124 -21.54 15.62 -4.37
CA ALA A 124 -22.47 14.50 -4.30
C ALA A 124 -22.71 13.84 -5.67
N VAL A 125 -22.65 14.63 -6.75
CA VAL A 125 -22.87 14.19 -8.13
C VAL A 125 -21.55 14.23 -8.92
N LEU A 126 -21.11 13.07 -9.41
CA LEU A 126 -19.83 12.93 -10.11
C LEU A 126 -19.71 13.89 -11.31
N LYS A 127 -20.75 14.01 -12.13
CA LYS A 127 -20.76 14.93 -13.29
C LYS A 127 -20.49 16.39 -12.91
N GLU A 128 -21.09 16.85 -11.81
CA GLU A 128 -20.94 18.23 -11.34
C GLU A 128 -19.54 18.46 -10.76
N LEU A 129 -19.01 17.48 -10.03
CA LEU A 129 -17.62 17.47 -9.58
C LEU A 129 -16.65 17.57 -10.77
N LEU A 130 -16.83 16.74 -11.80
CA LEU A 130 -15.96 16.72 -12.98
C LEU A 130 -16.06 18.02 -13.79
N LEU A 131 -17.26 18.61 -13.91
CA LEU A 131 -17.44 19.92 -14.52
C LEU A 131 -16.73 21.04 -13.73
N THR A 132 -16.73 20.93 -12.40
CA THR A 132 -16.00 21.85 -11.51
C THR A 132 -14.50 21.72 -11.74
N VAL A 133 -13.96 20.49 -11.74
CA VAL A 133 -12.55 20.21 -12.07
C VAL A 133 -12.18 20.78 -13.43
N PHE A 134 -13.00 20.55 -14.46
CA PHE A 134 -12.81 21.12 -15.80
C PHE A 134 -12.69 22.65 -15.75
N ARG A 135 -13.67 23.34 -15.15
CA ARG A 135 -13.71 24.82 -15.09
C ARG A 135 -12.50 25.40 -14.38
N PHE A 136 -12.12 24.84 -13.23
CA PHE A 136 -10.93 25.28 -12.51
C PHE A 136 -9.67 25.06 -13.35
N ALA A 137 -9.49 23.88 -13.94
CA ALA A 137 -8.28 23.56 -14.69
C ALA A 137 -8.10 24.45 -15.92
N VAL A 138 -9.12 24.60 -16.77
CA VAL A 138 -9.01 25.38 -18.01
C VAL A 138 -8.92 26.89 -17.76
N SER A 139 -9.44 27.38 -16.62
CA SER A 139 -9.33 28.79 -16.25
C SER A 139 -7.94 29.15 -15.72
N ASN A 140 -7.21 28.17 -15.18
CA ASN A 140 -5.87 28.38 -14.60
C ASN A 140 -4.73 27.97 -15.55
N GLN A 141 -4.96 27.05 -16.48
CA GLN A 141 -3.90 26.48 -17.31
C GLN A 141 -4.35 26.27 -18.76
N LYS A 142 -3.40 26.44 -19.69
CA LYS A 142 -3.60 26.04 -21.10
C LYS A 142 -3.43 24.54 -21.24
N LYS A 143 -4.35 23.89 -21.96
CA LYS A 143 -4.23 22.48 -22.35
C LYS A 143 -3.00 22.28 -23.24
N GLN A 144 -2.10 21.38 -22.82
CA GLN A 144 -0.94 20.98 -23.61
C GLN A 144 -1.01 19.50 -24.01
N ASN A 145 -1.66 18.66 -23.20
CA ASN A 145 -1.91 17.27 -23.55
C ASN A 145 -3.04 17.16 -24.59
N LEU A 146 -2.71 16.66 -25.78
CA LEU A 146 -3.67 16.47 -26.88
C LEU A 146 -4.02 15.00 -27.14
N LEU A 147 -3.27 14.07 -26.56
CA LEU A 147 -3.40 12.63 -26.75
C LEU A 147 -3.71 11.94 -25.41
N VAL A 148 -4.83 12.33 -24.80
CA VAL A 148 -5.32 11.69 -23.58
C VAL A 148 -6.18 10.49 -23.96
N ASN A 149 -5.93 9.35 -23.32
CA ASN A 149 -6.64 8.09 -23.55
C ASN A 149 -8.18 8.23 -23.47
N ASP A 150 -8.89 7.47 -24.29
CA ASP A 150 -10.37 7.46 -24.32
C ASP A 150 -10.99 6.68 -23.15
N PHE A 151 -10.27 5.67 -22.64
CA PHE A 151 -10.76 4.74 -21.64
C PHE A 151 -9.80 4.63 -20.46
N PRO A 152 -10.30 4.42 -19.23
CA PRO A 152 -9.45 4.24 -18.07
C PRO A 152 -8.68 2.92 -18.22
N GLU A 153 -7.36 3.03 -18.29
CA GLU A 153 -6.45 1.89 -18.32
C GLU A 153 -6.36 1.23 -16.94
N THR A 154 -7.24 0.26 -16.72
CA THR A 154 -7.25 -0.63 -15.55
C THR A 154 -6.64 -1.98 -15.89
N GLY A 155 -6.12 -2.68 -14.89
CA GLY A 155 -5.54 -4.03 -15.11
C GLY A 155 -4.06 -4.02 -15.47
N ASN A 156 -3.39 -2.87 -15.33
CA ASN A 156 -1.94 -2.80 -15.35
C ASN A 156 -1.38 -3.65 -14.20
N THR A 157 -0.75 -4.79 -14.55
CA THR A 157 -0.07 -5.65 -13.58
C THR A 157 1.42 -5.36 -13.63
N PHE A 158 2.00 -4.96 -12.50
CA PHE A 158 3.44 -4.99 -12.28
C PHE A 158 3.73 -5.94 -11.11
N LYS A 159 4.94 -6.51 -11.09
CA LYS A 159 5.35 -7.37 -9.99
C LYS A 159 5.47 -6.53 -8.72
N TYR A 160 4.68 -6.87 -7.70
CA TYR A 160 4.77 -6.23 -6.38
C TYR A 160 6.01 -6.68 -5.61
N PHE A 161 6.52 -7.87 -5.93
CA PHE A 161 7.67 -8.48 -5.29
C PHE A 161 8.63 -9.01 -6.35
N ASP A 162 9.93 -8.74 -6.18
CA ASP A 162 10.95 -9.13 -7.14
C ASP A 162 11.50 -10.55 -6.87
N GLY A 163 11.50 -10.98 -5.60
CA GLY A 163 12.01 -12.28 -5.18
C GLY A 163 10.97 -13.40 -5.17
N ARG A 164 11.39 -14.59 -4.73
CA ARG A 164 10.51 -15.77 -4.66
C ARG A 164 9.69 -15.78 -3.38
N ARG A 165 8.44 -16.22 -3.51
CA ARG A 165 7.58 -16.57 -2.38
C ARG A 165 7.95 -17.94 -1.81
N ASN A 166 8.06 -18.02 -0.49
CA ASN A 166 8.29 -19.26 0.24
C ASN A 166 7.28 -19.38 1.39
N GLU A 167 6.64 -20.55 1.50
CA GLU A 167 5.75 -20.89 2.61
C GLU A 167 6.50 -21.49 3.80
N THR A 168 7.83 -21.56 3.72
CA THR A 168 8.64 -22.13 4.78
C THR A 168 9.86 -21.30 5.08
N TYR A 169 10.12 -21.05 6.36
CA TYR A 169 11.39 -20.48 6.79
C TYR A 169 12.51 -21.49 6.58
N THR A 170 13.62 -21.02 6.02
CA THR A 170 14.85 -21.83 5.95
C THR A 170 15.60 -21.74 7.28
N SER A 171 16.39 -22.75 7.64
CA SER A 171 17.23 -22.71 8.85
C SER A 171 18.19 -21.53 8.87
N LEU A 172 18.53 -20.99 7.70
CA LEU A 172 19.40 -19.82 7.52
C LEU A 172 18.85 -18.56 8.21
N VAL A 173 17.53 -18.43 8.33
CA VAL A 173 16.88 -17.32 9.06
C VAL A 173 17.31 -17.28 10.54
N LYS A 174 17.74 -18.41 11.13
CA LYS A 174 18.27 -18.46 12.50
C LYS A 174 19.66 -17.82 12.66
N SER A 175 20.42 -17.73 11.57
CA SER A 175 21.81 -17.26 11.59
C SER A 175 21.93 -15.74 11.50
N PHE A 176 20.88 -15.05 11.06
CA PHE A 176 20.92 -13.60 10.82
C PHE A 176 20.05 -12.83 11.80
N LYS A 177 20.46 -11.58 12.05
CA LYS A 177 19.66 -10.63 12.81
C LYS A 177 18.52 -10.12 11.92
N VAL A 178 17.30 -10.12 12.45
CA VAL A 178 16.12 -9.60 11.76
C VAL A 178 15.93 -8.12 12.09
N ALA A 179 15.82 -7.28 11.07
CA ALA A 179 15.38 -5.90 11.25
C ALA A 179 13.87 -5.89 11.49
N VAL A 180 13.43 -5.29 12.60
CA VAL A 180 12.02 -5.07 12.89
C VAL A 180 11.79 -3.56 12.87
N PRO A 181 11.17 -3.02 11.82
CA PRO A 181 10.92 -1.59 11.76
C PRO A 181 9.96 -1.15 12.88
N SER A 182 10.16 0.06 13.40
CA SER A 182 9.24 0.68 14.35
C SER A 182 7.88 0.98 13.69
N MET A 183 6.85 1.14 14.51
CA MET A 183 5.52 1.59 14.11
C MET A 183 5.45 3.13 13.95
N GLY A 184 6.47 3.84 14.45
CA GLY A 184 6.62 5.28 14.27
C GLY A 184 5.85 6.13 15.27
N ASN A 185 5.31 5.52 16.33
CA ASN A 185 4.72 6.21 17.46
C ASN A 185 5.01 5.48 18.77
N GLU A 186 5.22 6.26 19.84
CA GLU A 186 5.71 5.75 21.13
C GLU A 186 4.83 4.64 21.73
N LYS A 187 3.50 4.77 21.60
CA LYS A 187 2.55 3.80 22.16
C LYS A 187 2.65 2.44 21.45
N ASP A 188 2.60 2.44 20.13
CA ASP A 188 2.67 1.19 19.35
C ASP A 188 4.09 0.61 19.37
N ASP A 189 5.12 1.44 19.45
CA ASP A 189 6.52 1.01 19.59
C ASP A 189 6.76 0.29 20.93
N ALA A 190 6.18 0.79 22.02
CA ALA A 190 6.24 0.10 23.32
C ALA A 190 5.54 -1.27 23.29
N GLN A 191 4.37 -1.35 22.63
CA GLN A 191 3.65 -2.61 22.45
C GLN A 191 4.41 -3.59 21.56
N LEU A 192 5.00 -3.09 20.46
CA LEU A 192 5.84 -3.87 19.57
C LEU A 192 7.01 -4.47 20.36
N GLU A 193 7.71 -3.68 21.16
CA GLU A 193 8.84 -4.17 21.96
C GLU A 193 8.41 -5.28 22.94
N GLN A 194 7.25 -5.15 23.58
CA GLN A 194 6.70 -6.17 24.47
C GLN A 194 6.41 -7.48 23.71
N ILE A 195 5.71 -7.42 22.58
CA ILE A 195 5.37 -8.58 21.75
C ILE A 195 6.64 -9.29 21.28
N LEU A 196 7.65 -8.54 20.84
CA LEU A 196 8.91 -9.12 20.37
C LEU A 196 9.68 -9.82 21.50
N LYS A 197 9.73 -9.23 22.70
CA LYS A 197 10.38 -9.87 23.86
C LYS A 197 9.73 -11.19 24.25
N GLU A 198 8.41 -11.29 24.14
CA GLU A 198 7.65 -12.46 24.54
C GLU A 198 7.63 -13.57 23.48
N HIS A 199 7.48 -13.20 22.20
CA HIS A 199 7.16 -14.16 21.14
C HIS A 199 8.26 -14.35 20.09
N PHE A 200 9.22 -13.43 19.94
CA PHE A 200 10.15 -13.46 18.82
C PHE A 200 11.21 -14.56 18.98
N PRO A 201 11.29 -15.54 18.06
CA PRO A 201 12.17 -16.70 18.26
C PRO A 201 13.63 -16.46 17.85
N LEU A 202 13.96 -15.29 17.28
CA LEU A 202 15.25 -15.00 16.64
C LEU A 202 15.95 -13.78 17.24
N LYS A 203 17.19 -13.55 16.84
CA LYS A 203 17.87 -12.28 17.14
C LYS A 203 17.24 -11.17 16.30
N TYR A 204 16.83 -10.07 16.93
CA TYR A 204 16.24 -8.93 16.25
C TYR A 204 16.85 -7.59 16.70
N GLU A 205 16.62 -6.54 15.90
CA GLU A 205 16.77 -5.15 16.31
C GLU A 205 15.53 -4.37 15.90
N ILE A 206 15.02 -3.50 16.77
CA ILE A 206 14.06 -2.50 16.36
C ILE A 206 14.81 -1.39 15.63
N VAL A 207 14.43 -1.09 14.39
CA VAL A 207 15.07 -0.09 13.54
C VAL A 207 14.08 1.03 13.21
N ASN A 208 14.59 2.22 12.89
CA ASN A 208 13.74 3.32 12.43
C ASN A 208 12.98 2.89 11.16
N ALA A 209 11.65 3.06 11.20
CA ALA A 209 10.75 2.76 10.09
C ALA A 209 11.12 3.44 8.78
N ASP A 210 11.84 4.56 8.76
CA ASP A 210 12.20 5.28 7.52
C ASP A 210 13.57 4.91 6.96
N LEU A 211 14.31 4.05 7.66
CA LEU A 211 15.67 3.67 7.27
C LEU A 211 15.67 2.90 5.93
N PRO A 212 16.46 3.32 4.92
CA PRO A 212 16.58 2.60 3.66
C PRO A 212 17.03 1.14 3.80
N GLU A 213 16.47 0.25 2.98
CA GLU A 213 16.94 -1.15 2.89
C GLU A 213 18.43 -1.25 2.61
N SER A 214 18.98 -0.39 1.74
CA SER A 214 20.42 -0.33 1.47
C SER A 214 21.25 0.01 2.72
N GLU A 215 20.72 0.85 3.62
CA GLU A 215 21.39 1.15 4.88
C GLU A 215 21.26 0.02 5.90
N LEU A 216 20.14 -0.72 5.89
CA LEU A 216 19.98 -1.94 6.69
C LEU A 216 21.00 -3.01 6.26
N GLU A 217 21.21 -3.18 4.96
CA GLU A 217 22.24 -4.10 4.43
C GLU A 217 23.65 -3.70 4.86
N ILE A 218 23.99 -2.41 4.80
CA ILE A 218 25.28 -1.88 5.27
C ILE A 218 25.47 -2.15 6.77
N LYS A 219 24.40 -2.05 7.56
CA LYS A 219 24.37 -2.39 9.00
C LYS A 219 24.39 -3.90 9.27
N GLY A 220 24.46 -4.74 8.23
CA GLY A 220 24.61 -6.19 8.34
C GLY A 220 23.29 -6.96 8.49
N PHE A 221 22.13 -6.31 8.37
CA PHE A 221 20.86 -7.02 8.32
C PHE A 221 20.75 -7.78 6.99
N LYS A 222 20.22 -9.01 7.06
CA LYS A 222 19.91 -9.82 5.87
C LYS A 222 18.42 -9.99 5.63
N THR A 223 17.63 -9.76 6.67
CA THR A 223 16.19 -9.95 6.67
C THR A 223 15.50 -8.83 7.40
N ILE A 224 14.30 -8.48 6.96
CA ILE A 224 13.41 -7.49 7.56
C ILE A 224 12.01 -8.07 7.71
N ILE A 225 11.31 -7.75 8.80
CA ILE A 225 9.88 -8.03 8.91
C ILE A 225 9.09 -6.90 8.27
N ARG A 226 8.07 -7.29 7.50
CA ARG A 226 7.14 -6.40 6.82
C ARG A 226 5.72 -6.89 7.03
N PHE A 227 4.76 -6.06 6.68
CA PHE A 227 3.36 -6.47 6.58
C PHE A 227 2.71 -5.92 5.32
N VAL A 228 1.62 -6.57 4.91
CA VAL A 228 0.59 -5.94 4.10
C VAL A 228 -0.61 -5.63 4.98
N ARG A 229 -1.20 -4.45 4.79
CA ARG A 229 -2.41 -3.94 5.44
C ARG A 229 -3.42 -3.57 4.36
N THR A 230 -4.34 -4.49 4.09
CA THR A 230 -5.36 -4.34 3.03
C THR A 230 -6.47 -5.37 3.24
N SER A 231 -7.48 -5.43 2.37
CA SER A 231 -8.51 -6.46 2.48
C SER A 231 -7.90 -7.86 2.36
N GLY A 232 -8.47 -8.86 3.04
CA GLY A 232 -8.01 -10.25 2.97
C GLY A 232 -7.90 -10.78 1.53
N THR A 233 -8.87 -10.47 0.66
CA THR A 233 -8.84 -10.84 -0.77
C THR A 233 -7.62 -10.25 -1.48
N ILE A 234 -7.37 -8.95 -1.30
CA ILE A 234 -6.22 -8.28 -1.92
C ILE A 234 -4.91 -8.81 -1.34
N ALA A 235 -4.85 -9.04 -0.02
CA ALA A 235 -3.65 -9.56 0.62
C ALA A 235 -3.29 -10.96 0.11
N HIS A 236 -4.28 -11.84 -0.09
CA HIS A 236 -4.10 -13.14 -0.74
C HIS A 236 -3.55 -13.00 -2.17
N GLU A 237 -4.13 -12.11 -2.98
CA GLU A 237 -3.67 -11.87 -4.35
C GLU A 237 -2.25 -11.28 -4.40
N LEU A 238 -1.95 -10.26 -3.60
CA LEU A 238 -0.63 -9.63 -3.55
C LEU A 238 0.45 -10.61 -3.12
N LEU A 239 0.17 -11.42 -2.09
CA LEU A 239 1.10 -12.41 -1.56
C LEU A 239 1.00 -13.77 -2.27
N GLU A 240 0.33 -13.81 -3.42
CA GLU A 240 0.22 -14.98 -4.31
C GLU A 240 -0.23 -16.27 -3.58
N TYR A 241 -1.17 -16.15 -2.65
CA TYR A 241 -1.85 -17.31 -2.09
C TYR A 241 -2.82 -17.91 -3.12
N ASP A 242 -3.08 -19.21 -2.98
CA ASP A 242 -4.05 -19.91 -3.82
C ASP A 242 -5.47 -19.38 -3.57
N ASN A 243 -5.97 -18.62 -4.55
CA ASN A 243 -7.29 -18.00 -4.51
C ASN A 243 -8.43 -18.96 -4.86
N SER A 244 -8.15 -20.20 -5.28
CA SER A 244 -9.19 -21.20 -5.53
C SER A 244 -10.01 -21.54 -4.27
N LYS A 245 -9.48 -21.20 -3.09
CA LYS A 245 -10.10 -21.43 -1.76
C LYS A 245 -10.62 -20.16 -1.10
N THR A 246 -10.52 -19.01 -1.77
CA THR A 246 -10.97 -17.72 -1.20
C THR A 246 -12.49 -17.63 -1.31
N GLY A 247 -13.19 -18.02 -0.24
CA GLY A 247 -14.62 -17.77 -0.07
C GLY A 247 -14.91 -16.35 0.44
N ASN A 248 -16.15 -16.11 0.87
CA ASN A 248 -16.54 -14.84 1.50
C ASN A 248 -15.81 -14.58 2.84
N ALA A 249 -15.15 -15.58 3.40
CA ALA A 249 -14.34 -15.47 4.60
C ALA A 249 -13.07 -16.33 4.47
N LEU A 250 -12.03 -15.90 5.18
CA LEU A 250 -10.72 -16.53 5.26
C LEU A 250 -10.52 -17.10 6.66
N ALA A 251 -10.09 -18.36 6.73
CA ALA A 251 -9.73 -18.99 7.99
C ALA A 251 -8.28 -18.63 8.35
N SER A 252 -8.11 -17.84 9.40
CA SER A 252 -6.82 -17.46 9.95
C SER A 252 -6.45 -18.35 11.15
N ALA A 253 -5.20 -18.78 11.22
CA ALA A 253 -4.62 -19.49 12.35
C ALA A 253 -4.25 -18.50 13.46
N ALA A 254 -5.25 -18.06 14.23
CA ALA A 254 -5.09 -17.10 15.31
C ALA A 254 -4.64 -17.79 16.61
N ILE A 255 -3.91 -17.07 17.46
CA ILE A 255 -3.50 -17.54 18.78
C ILE A 255 -4.43 -16.95 19.83
N VAL A 256 -5.18 -17.82 20.50
CA VAL A 256 -6.08 -17.46 21.60
C VAL A 256 -5.67 -18.28 22.81
N ASN A 257 -5.35 -17.63 23.92
CA ASN A 257 -4.87 -18.29 25.14
C ASN A 257 -3.67 -19.25 24.91
N ASN A 258 -2.68 -18.83 24.11
CA ASN A 258 -1.51 -19.61 23.71
C ASN A 258 -1.77 -20.88 22.87
N GLU A 259 -2.99 -21.07 22.39
CA GLU A 259 -3.35 -22.18 21.50
C GLU A 259 -3.74 -21.68 20.11
N ALA A 260 -3.34 -22.43 19.09
CA ALA A 260 -3.73 -22.15 17.71
C ALA A 260 -5.19 -22.52 17.48
N GLN A 261 -6.00 -21.54 17.11
CA GLN A 261 -7.41 -21.68 16.80
C GLN A 261 -7.72 -21.11 15.41
N LEU A 262 -8.74 -21.66 14.75
CA LEU A 262 -9.23 -21.10 13.50
C LEU A 262 -10.17 -19.93 13.78
N LYS A 263 -9.75 -18.73 13.38
CA LYS A 263 -10.55 -17.51 13.39
C LYS A 263 -11.02 -17.21 11.97
N THR A 264 -12.33 -17.14 11.78
CA THR A 264 -12.92 -16.77 10.49
C THR A 264 -13.01 -15.25 10.36
N ILE A 265 -12.38 -14.68 9.33
CA ILE A 265 -12.38 -13.24 9.06
C ILE A 265 -13.01 -13.00 7.68
N PRO A 266 -14.00 -12.10 7.53
CA PRO A 266 -14.56 -11.78 6.22
C PRO A 266 -13.48 -11.31 5.24
N ALA A 267 -13.51 -11.81 4.00
CA ALA A 267 -12.43 -11.60 3.04
C ALA A 267 -12.26 -10.12 2.60
N ASN A 268 -13.34 -9.34 2.69
CA ASN A 268 -13.34 -7.91 2.34
C ASN A 268 -12.90 -6.99 3.48
N VAL A 269 -12.67 -7.50 4.69
CA VAL A 269 -12.21 -6.70 5.84
C VAL A 269 -10.71 -6.48 5.77
N THR A 270 -10.26 -5.29 6.18
CA THR A 270 -8.85 -4.96 6.29
C THR A 270 -8.15 -5.81 7.35
N VAL A 271 -7.07 -6.47 6.95
CA VAL A 271 -6.22 -7.30 7.80
C VAL A 271 -4.77 -6.89 7.69
N TYR A 272 -3.98 -7.24 8.69
CA TYR A 272 -2.53 -7.24 8.70
C TYR A 272 -2.04 -8.67 8.47
N LYS A 273 -1.16 -8.87 7.49
CA LYS A 273 -0.43 -10.12 7.30
C LYS A 273 1.07 -9.82 7.28
N PHE A 274 1.77 -10.35 8.28
CA PHE A 274 3.22 -10.19 8.40
C PHE A 274 3.97 -11.25 7.57
N TYR A 275 5.17 -10.89 7.14
CA TYR A 275 6.12 -11.76 6.45
C TYR A 275 7.55 -11.29 6.70
N VAL A 276 8.51 -12.19 6.49
CA VAL A 276 9.93 -11.85 6.48
C VAL A 276 10.39 -11.71 5.03
N LYS A 277 11.06 -10.61 4.71
CA LYS A 277 11.72 -10.38 3.42
C LYS A 277 13.23 -10.50 3.59
N GLN A 278 13.87 -11.24 2.69
CA GLN A 278 15.32 -11.22 2.50
C GLN A 278 15.72 -9.99 1.70
N LEU A 279 16.68 -9.20 2.19
CA LEU A 279 17.06 -7.93 1.57
C LEU A 279 17.78 -8.14 0.22
N GLU A 280 18.75 -9.07 0.18
CA GLU A 280 19.63 -9.28 -0.99
C GLU A 280 18.91 -9.67 -2.29
N TYR A 281 17.90 -10.54 -2.20
CA TYR A 281 17.18 -11.08 -3.38
C TYR A 281 15.68 -10.78 -3.36
N GLY A 282 15.17 -10.11 -2.32
CA GLY A 282 13.74 -9.84 -2.16
C GLY A 282 12.87 -11.07 -1.91
N ASN A 283 13.44 -12.22 -1.55
CA ASN A 283 12.67 -13.43 -1.26
C ASN A 283 11.74 -13.20 -0.06
N LEU A 284 10.51 -13.68 -0.16
CA LEU A 284 9.52 -13.58 0.91
C LEU A 284 9.37 -14.92 1.61
N PHE A 285 9.24 -14.88 2.93
CA PHE A 285 8.90 -16.00 3.78
C PHE A 285 7.60 -15.67 4.52
N LEU A 286 6.52 -16.31 4.08
CA LEU A 286 5.17 -16.02 4.57
C LEU A 286 4.77 -16.90 5.76
N GLY A 287 5.44 -18.03 5.95
CA GLY A 287 5.01 -19.12 6.81
C GLY A 287 4.01 -20.06 6.12
N ASN A 288 3.78 -21.22 6.72
CA ASN A 288 2.93 -22.29 6.17
C ASN A 288 1.45 -22.17 6.56
N LYS A 289 1.08 -21.06 7.21
CA LYS A 289 -0.28 -20.75 7.64
C LYS A 289 -0.66 -19.35 7.16
N TRP A 290 -1.95 -19.17 6.87
CA TRP A 290 -2.57 -17.86 6.86
C TRP A 290 -2.88 -17.48 8.31
N ASP A 291 -2.22 -16.45 8.83
CA ASP A 291 -2.17 -16.05 10.24
C ASP A 291 -2.52 -14.57 10.43
N ALA A 292 -3.18 -13.97 9.42
CA ALA A 292 -3.56 -12.56 9.40
C ALA A 292 -4.63 -12.24 10.45
N ASP A 293 -4.66 -10.99 10.91
CA ASP A 293 -5.71 -10.51 11.81
C ASP A 293 -6.09 -9.06 11.46
N THR A 294 -7.28 -8.62 11.91
CA THR A 294 -7.71 -7.23 11.77
C THR A 294 -6.92 -6.29 12.68
N ASP A 295 -6.37 -6.83 13.76
CA ASP A 295 -5.51 -6.14 14.72
C ASP A 295 -4.03 -6.44 14.46
N TRP A 296 -3.17 -5.41 14.43
CA TRP A 296 -1.78 -5.61 14.03
C TRP A 296 -0.97 -6.36 15.10
N GLN A 297 -1.29 -6.14 16.39
CA GLN A 297 -0.66 -6.83 17.51
C GLN A 297 -0.96 -8.32 17.41
N GLN A 298 -2.24 -8.67 17.27
CA GLN A 298 -2.66 -10.06 17.14
C GLN A 298 -2.08 -10.71 15.89
N ALA A 299 -2.06 -10.02 14.74
CA ALA A 299 -1.46 -10.54 13.51
C ALA A 299 0.05 -10.81 13.67
N LEU A 300 0.78 -9.94 14.37
CA LEU A 300 2.19 -10.15 14.66
C LEU A 300 2.39 -11.34 15.61
N ILE A 301 1.62 -11.43 16.70
CA ILE A 301 1.67 -12.55 17.64
C ILE A 301 1.44 -13.88 16.91
N ASN A 302 0.41 -13.95 16.07
CA ASN A 302 0.12 -15.14 15.27
C ASN A 302 1.33 -15.51 14.39
N HIS A 303 1.88 -14.52 13.69
CA HIS A 303 3.03 -14.72 12.82
C HIS A 303 4.27 -15.27 13.53
N LEU A 304 4.62 -14.67 14.67
CA LEU A 304 5.79 -15.06 15.45
C LEU A 304 5.61 -16.44 16.10
N TYR A 305 4.40 -16.74 16.58
CA TYR A 305 4.10 -18.06 17.13
C TYR A 305 4.28 -19.16 16.07
N HIS A 306 3.69 -19.00 14.89
CA HIS A 306 3.82 -20.01 13.82
C HIS A 306 5.25 -20.10 13.27
N MET A 307 5.96 -18.97 13.22
CA MET A 307 7.39 -18.95 12.90
C MET A 307 8.20 -19.78 13.91
N ARG A 308 7.94 -19.60 15.22
CA ARG A 308 8.59 -20.36 16.28
C ARG A 308 8.38 -21.86 16.13
N GLN A 309 7.13 -22.28 15.91
CA GLN A 309 6.77 -23.68 15.69
C GLN A 309 7.49 -24.27 14.48
N GLN A 310 7.49 -23.56 13.35
CA GLN A 310 8.13 -24.03 12.12
C GLN A 310 9.66 -24.13 12.25
N LEU A 311 10.26 -23.27 13.08
CA LEU A 311 11.69 -23.28 13.34
C LEU A 311 12.09 -24.23 14.49
N ASN A 312 11.15 -24.94 15.12
CA ASN A 312 11.39 -25.88 16.23
C ASN A 312 12.09 -25.21 17.44
N TYR A 313 11.50 -24.13 17.98
CA TYR A 313 11.94 -23.39 19.18
C TYR A 313 10.94 -23.49 20.34
#